data_AF-A0A0C2GAD3-F1
#
_entry.id   AF-A0A0C2GAD3-F1
#
_cell.length_a   1.000
_cell.length_b   1.000
_cell.length_c   1.000
_cell.angle_alpha   90.00
_cell.angle_beta   90.00
_cell.angle_gamma   90.00
#
_symmetry.space_group_name_H-M   'P 1'
#
loop_
_entity.id
_entity.type
_entity.pdbx_description
1 polymer ?
#
loop_
_entity_poly.entity_id
_entity_poly.type
_entity_poly.pdbx_seq_one_letter_code
_entity_poly.pdbx_strand_id
1 'polypeptide(L)'
;MTGDPAFPQVENAPSGSRRERVRKATSEEIKEIARRHLTAHGASGVSLRAVAREMGMTAPGLYRYFGSLGDLLEALQADLFAELAAAVDAAEAALPAADTDGRLLSALRAVRAWGLANRAEFALLFGPATTQTFPEDGSPASEAGRRFAATFVALFDRLIAEGRFTVPEEPEASPTLCAQLEAFARLTGFGGDRASIGAIRVMLRCWVRFYGIVCMEVFQHLAFVSDDMEALFEAELRDLARDLGVAYQAP
;
A
#
# COMPACT_ATOMS: atom_id res chain seq x y z
N MET A 1 31.96 7.64 -64.71
CA MET A 1 32.27 8.54 -63.58
C MET A 1 31.01 9.37 -63.40
N THR A 2 30.23 9.22 -62.34
CA THR A 2 30.57 9.49 -60.94
C THR A 2 29.60 8.73 -60.04
N GLY A 3 30.12 7.90 -59.14
CA GLY A 3 29.37 7.39 -57.99
C GLY A 3 29.61 8.32 -56.82
N ASP A 4 28.53 8.75 -56.17
CA ASP A 4 28.55 9.52 -54.92
C ASP A 4 28.07 8.57 -53.80
N PRO A 5 28.84 8.32 -52.72
CA PRO A 5 28.43 7.41 -51.67
C PRO A 5 27.52 8.14 -50.69
N ALA A 6 26.28 7.67 -50.55
CA ALA A 6 25.37 8.10 -49.50
C ALA A 6 25.92 7.66 -48.13
N PHE A 7 26.29 8.61 -47.28
CA PHE A 7 26.52 8.36 -45.86
C PHE A 7 25.18 8.13 -45.13
N PRO A 8 25.06 7.11 -44.28
CA PRO A 8 23.85 6.92 -43.49
C PRO A 8 23.75 8.02 -42.43
N GLN A 9 22.62 8.73 -42.40
CA GLN A 9 22.33 9.68 -41.33
C GLN A 9 22.06 8.92 -40.03
N VAL A 10 22.84 9.26 -39.00
CA VAL A 10 22.61 8.78 -37.63
C VAL A 10 21.38 9.51 -37.09
N GLU A 11 20.28 8.77 -36.97
CA GLU A 11 19.02 9.23 -36.41
C GLU A 11 19.22 9.50 -34.89
N ASN A 12 19.34 10.77 -34.53
CA ASN A 12 19.43 11.20 -33.13
C ASN A 12 18.06 11.00 -32.45
N ALA A 13 17.97 10.03 -31.55
CA ALA A 13 16.81 9.89 -30.67
C ALA A 13 16.52 11.21 -29.92
N PRO A 14 15.24 11.61 -29.76
CA PRO A 14 14.89 12.93 -29.25
C PRO A 14 15.40 13.14 -27.82
N SER A 15 16.07 14.29 -27.62
CA SER A 15 16.72 14.74 -26.38
C SER A 15 15.81 14.77 -25.14
N GLY A 16 14.49 14.87 -25.35
CA GLY A 16 13.48 14.79 -24.30
C GLY A 16 13.52 13.46 -23.53
N SER A 17 13.71 12.34 -24.24
CA SER A 17 13.73 11.01 -23.61
C SER A 17 14.94 10.81 -22.68
N ARG A 18 16.11 11.36 -23.04
CA ARG A 18 17.32 11.25 -22.22
C ARG A 18 17.23 12.11 -20.97
N ARG A 19 16.75 13.36 -21.11
CA ARG A 19 16.57 14.28 -19.98
C ARG A 19 15.54 13.75 -18.99
N GLU A 20 14.44 13.19 -19.49
CA GLU A 20 13.40 12.57 -18.67
C GLU A 20 13.93 11.33 -17.93
N ARG A 21 14.67 10.44 -18.61
CA ARG A 21 15.32 9.28 -17.96
C ARG A 21 16.28 9.70 -16.86
N VAL A 22 17.11 10.71 -17.11
CA VAL A 22 18.03 11.24 -16.09
C VAL A 22 17.25 11.82 -14.92
N ARG A 23 16.21 12.61 -15.18
CA ARG A 23 15.35 13.18 -14.13
C ARG A 23 14.71 12.08 -13.28
N LYS A 24 14.16 11.04 -13.92
CA LYS A 24 13.56 9.89 -13.23
C LYS A 24 14.60 9.17 -12.36
N ALA A 25 15.76 8.84 -12.92
CA ALA A 25 16.83 8.17 -12.19
C ALA A 25 17.28 8.99 -10.96
N THR A 26 17.42 10.31 -11.09
CA THR A 26 17.75 11.18 -9.95
C THR A 26 16.62 11.22 -8.93
N SER A 27 15.35 11.27 -9.35
CA SER A 27 14.21 11.19 -8.42
C SER A 27 14.18 9.87 -7.65
N GLU A 28 14.49 8.73 -8.29
CA GLU A 28 14.59 7.43 -7.62
C GLU A 28 15.74 7.41 -6.60
N GLU A 29 16.92 7.93 -6.95
CA GLU A 29 18.06 8.00 -6.03
C GLU A 29 17.78 8.88 -4.80
N ILE A 30 17.06 10.00 -5.00
CA ILE A 30 16.60 10.87 -3.90
C ILE A 30 15.66 10.11 -2.96
N LYS A 31 14.67 9.38 -3.50
CA LYS A 31 13.72 8.58 -2.70
C LYS A 31 14.42 7.45 -1.95
N GLU A 32 15.40 6.80 -2.58
CA GLU A 32 16.20 5.73 -1.99
C GLU A 32 17.04 6.23 -0.80
N ILE A 33 17.69 7.39 -0.91
CA ILE A 33 18.35 8.03 0.25
C ILE A 33 17.34 8.38 1.34
N ALA A 34 16.17 8.93 0.97
CA ALA A 34 15.13 9.26 1.93
C ALA A 34 14.64 8.03 2.69
N ARG A 35 14.45 6.89 2.01
CA ARG A 35 14.11 5.59 2.63
C ARG A 35 15.22 5.10 3.57
N ARG A 36 16.49 5.26 3.21
CA ARG A 36 17.60 4.95 4.13
C ARG A 36 17.59 5.84 5.39
N HIS A 37 17.29 7.12 5.26
CA HIS A 37 17.16 8.01 6.41
C HIS A 37 15.96 7.62 7.28
N LEU A 38 14.84 7.25 6.66
CA LEU A 38 13.65 6.76 7.33
C LEU A 38 13.93 5.48 8.13
N THR A 39 14.61 4.50 7.55
CA THR A 39 14.92 3.22 8.20
C THR A 39 15.97 3.38 9.31
N ALA A 40 16.97 4.24 9.12
CA ALA A 40 18.03 4.45 10.11
C ALA A 40 17.61 5.35 11.28
N HIS A 41 16.71 6.32 11.05
CA HIS A 41 16.46 7.42 11.99
C HIS A 41 14.96 7.71 12.23
N GLY A 42 14.05 6.93 11.63
CA GLY A 42 12.62 7.18 11.67
C GLY A 42 12.20 8.40 10.85
N ALA A 43 10.89 8.70 10.85
CA ALA A 43 10.31 9.76 10.03
C ALA A 43 10.90 11.16 10.35
N SER A 44 11.22 11.43 11.63
CA SER A 44 11.84 12.70 12.04
C SER A 44 13.28 12.88 11.54
N GLY A 45 13.95 11.79 11.13
CA GLY A 45 15.28 11.81 10.56
C GLY A 45 15.32 12.19 9.07
N VAL A 46 14.18 12.16 8.37
CA VAL A 46 14.12 12.50 6.95
C VAL A 46 14.08 14.02 6.78
N SER A 47 15.07 14.58 6.08
CA SER A 47 15.05 15.99 5.72
C SER A 47 15.63 16.22 4.33
N LEU A 48 15.01 17.14 3.57
CA LEU A 48 15.53 17.56 2.26
C LEU A 48 16.99 18.02 2.32
N ARG A 49 17.41 18.66 3.41
CA ARG A 49 18.81 19.12 3.57
C ARG A 49 19.78 17.95 3.77
N ALA A 50 19.41 16.95 4.56
CA ALA A 50 20.24 15.76 4.76
C ALA A 50 20.34 14.95 3.47
N VAL A 51 19.22 14.76 2.77
CA VAL A 51 19.17 14.08 1.47
C VAL A 51 19.99 14.82 0.42
N ALA A 52 19.87 16.15 0.32
CA ALA A 52 20.67 16.95 -0.62
C ALA A 52 22.17 16.82 -0.36
N ARG A 53 22.59 16.84 0.91
CA ARG A 53 23.98 16.67 1.30
C ARG A 53 24.54 15.31 0.88
N GLU A 54 23.78 14.24 1.07
CA GLU A 54 24.19 12.88 0.67
C GLU A 54 24.20 12.71 -0.86
N MET A 55 23.24 13.31 -1.57
CA MET A 55 23.24 13.37 -3.04
C MET A 55 24.40 14.19 -3.63
N GLY A 56 25.17 14.93 -2.82
CA GLY A 56 26.14 15.91 -3.32
C GLY A 56 25.49 17.09 -4.05
N MET A 57 24.21 17.36 -3.77
CA MET A 57 23.42 18.44 -4.39
C MET A 57 23.33 19.64 -3.47
N THR A 58 23.12 20.83 -4.06
CA THR A 58 22.70 22.00 -3.28
C THR A 58 21.22 21.86 -2.88
N ALA A 59 20.82 22.49 -1.76
CA ALA A 59 19.42 22.47 -1.35
C ALA A 59 18.46 23.01 -2.45
N PRO A 60 18.73 24.15 -3.13
CA PRO A 60 17.93 24.57 -4.28
C PRO A 60 17.92 23.56 -5.44
N GLY A 61 18.95 22.72 -5.55
CA GLY A 61 19.01 21.64 -6.51
C GLY A 61 17.98 20.56 -6.25
N LEU A 62 17.82 20.15 -4.98
CA LEU A 62 16.86 19.15 -4.56
C LEU A 62 15.41 19.66 -4.68
N TYR A 63 15.17 20.94 -4.36
CA TYR A 63 13.85 21.58 -4.48
C TYR A 63 13.28 21.58 -5.91
N ARG A 64 14.10 21.38 -6.94
CA ARG A 64 13.62 21.22 -8.33
C ARG A 64 12.99 19.85 -8.62
N TYR A 65 13.24 18.87 -7.75
CA TYR A 65 12.68 17.52 -7.84
C TYR A 65 11.48 17.37 -6.91
N PHE A 66 11.59 17.86 -5.67
CA PHE A 66 10.53 17.81 -4.66
C PHE A 66 10.40 19.18 -4.01
N GLY A 67 9.24 19.83 -4.15
CA GLY A 67 9.00 21.20 -3.68
C GLY A 67 8.95 21.31 -2.16
N SER A 68 8.63 20.20 -1.48
CA SER A 68 8.60 20.10 -0.02
C SER A 68 9.06 18.73 0.47
N LEU A 69 9.26 18.60 1.79
CA LEU A 69 9.46 17.29 2.41
C LEU A 69 8.22 16.41 2.26
N GLY A 70 7.02 17.01 2.32
CA GLY A 70 5.75 16.31 2.08
C GLY A 70 5.71 15.69 0.68
N ASP A 71 6.12 16.42 -0.36
CA ASP A 71 6.15 15.92 -1.74
C ASP A 71 7.08 14.71 -1.88
N LEU A 72 8.23 14.75 -1.20
CA LEU A 72 9.17 13.63 -1.18
C LEU A 72 8.60 12.42 -0.44
N LEU A 73 7.98 12.65 0.73
CA LEU A 73 7.36 11.57 1.51
C LEU A 73 6.14 10.98 0.81
N GLU A 74 5.33 11.78 0.12
CA GLU A 74 4.22 11.30 -0.69
C GLU A 74 4.72 10.45 -1.86
N ALA A 75 5.74 10.91 -2.58
CA ALA A 75 6.34 10.11 -3.65
C ALA A 75 6.95 8.79 -3.13
N LEU A 76 7.56 8.81 -1.94
CA LEU A 76 8.05 7.60 -1.28
C LEU A 76 6.89 6.68 -0.84
N GLN A 77 5.80 7.22 -0.29
CA GLN A 77 4.60 6.45 0.05
C GLN A 77 4.02 5.74 -1.19
N ALA A 78 4.01 6.40 -2.36
CA ALA A 78 3.56 5.79 -3.60
C ALA A 78 4.39 4.56 -3.99
N ASP A 79 5.72 4.63 -3.87
CA ASP A 79 6.60 3.48 -4.11
C ASP A 79 6.36 2.36 -3.10
N LEU A 80 6.21 2.70 -1.82
CA LEU A 80 6.00 1.73 -0.74
C LEU A 80 4.66 1.01 -0.88
N PHE A 81 3.59 1.72 -1.26
CA PHE A 81 2.31 1.08 -1.60
C PHE A 81 2.44 0.16 -2.81
N ALA A 82 3.20 0.55 -3.83
CA ALA A 82 3.44 -0.31 -4.99
C ALA A 82 4.25 -1.57 -4.63
N GLU A 83 5.26 -1.44 -3.77
CA GLU A 83 6.04 -2.57 -3.25
C GLU A 83 5.18 -3.52 -2.42
N LEU A 84 4.38 -2.98 -1.50
CA LEU A 84 3.45 -3.77 -0.69
C LEU A 84 2.40 -4.48 -1.55
N ALA A 85 1.81 -3.78 -2.52
CA ALA A 85 0.87 -4.39 -3.46
C ALA A 85 1.53 -5.53 -4.25
N ALA A 86 2.75 -5.35 -4.75
CA ALA A 86 3.48 -6.40 -5.45
C ALA A 86 3.76 -7.63 -4.56
N ALA A 87 4.05 -7.43 -3.27
CA ALA A 87 4.22 -8.52 -2.32
C ALA A 87 2.93 -9.32 -2.11
N VAL A 88 1.79 -8.63 -2.01
CA VAL A 88 0.46 -9.26 -1.90
C VAL A 88 0.10 -9.99 -3.20
N ASP A 89 0.26 -9.35 -4.35
CA ASP A 89 -0.05 -9.93 -5.66
C ASP A 89 0.78 -11.19 -5.93
N ALA A 90 2.07 -11.18 -5.54
CA ALA A 90 2.92 -12.36 -5.66
C ALA A 90 2.45 -13.52 -4.77
N ALA A 91 2.01 -13.22 -3.54
CA ALA A 91 1.51 -14.22 -2.60
C ALA A 91 0.17 -14.83 -3.07
N GLU A 92 -0.68 -14.03 -3.73
CA GLU A 92 -1.92 -14.53 -4.34
C GLU A 92 -1.67 -15.32 -5.63
N ALA A 93 -0.75 -14.88 -6.48
CA ALA A 93 -0.45 -15.50 -7.77
C ALA A 93 0.15 -16.91 -7.63
N ALA A 94 0.67 -17.25 -6.44
CA ALA A 94 1.12 -18.60 -6.10
C ALA A 94 -0.04 -19.62 -5.94
N LEU A 95 -1.29 -19.16 -5.89
CA LEU A 95 -2.47 -19.98 -5.66
C LEU A 95 -3.43 -19.97 -6.87
N PRO A 96 -4.26 -21.02 -7.05
CA PRO A 96 -5.26 -21.04 -8.11
C PRO A 96 -6.22 -19.86 -8.03
N ALA A 97 -6.61 -19.29 -9.17
CA ALA A 97 -7.53 -18.15 -9.20
C ALA A 97 -8.91 -18.44 -8.57
N ALA A 98 -9.30 -19.72 -8.51
CA ALA A 98 -10.54 -20.19 -7.88
C ALA A 98 -10.41 -20.42 -6.36
N ASP A 99 -9.21 -20.38 -5.81
CA ASP A 99 -8.95 -20.54 -4.37
C ASP A 99 -9.06 -19.20 -3.63
N THR A 100 -10.28 -18.66 -3.56
CA THR A 100 -10.55 -17.38 -2.87
C THR A 100 -10.09 -17.43 -1.41
N ASP A 101 -10.29 -18.57 -0.73
CA ASP A 101 -9.95 -18.76 0.68
C ASP A 101 -8.44 -18.68 0.90
N GLY A 102 -7.66 -19.49 0.18
CA GLY A 102 -6.19 -19.48 0.27
C GLY A 102 -5.60 -18.12 -0.12
N ARG A 103 -6.13 -17.50 -1.17
CA ARG A 103 -5.66 -16.18 -1.63
C ARG A 103 -5.85 -15.08 -0.59
N LEU A 104 -7.00 -15.03 0.07
CA LEU A 104 -7.22 -14.05 1.14
C LEU A 104 -6.26 -14.26 2.32
N LEU A 105 -6.09 -15.51 2.78
CA LEU A 105 -5.17 -15.82 3.88
C LEU A 105 -3.72 -15.46 3.50
N SER A 106 -3.31 -15.80 2.28
CA SER A 106 -1.97 -15.50 1.74
C SER A 106 -1.73 -13.99 1.66
N ALA A 107 -2.71 -13.22 1.16
CA ALA A 107 -2.64 -11.76 1.07
C ALA A 107 -2.48 -11.11 2.46
N LEU A 108 -3.28 -11.53 3.45
CA LEU A 108 -3.20 -11.00 4.82
C LEU A 108 -1.86 -11.34 5.50
N ARG A 109 -1.35 -12.56 5.29
CA ARG A 109 -0.01 -12.97 5.75
C ARG A 109 1.10 -12.17 5.07
N ALA A 110 0.98 -11.89 3.77
CA ALA A 110 1.95 -11.09 3.03
C ALA A 110 2.05 -9.65 3.55
N VAL A 111 0.93 -9.03 3.88
CA VAL A 111 0.91 -7.69 4.52
C VAL A 111 1.63 -7.72 5.87
N ARG A 112 1.35 -8.72 6.73
CA ARG A 112 2.06 -8.89 8.01
C ARG A 112 3.56 -9.05 7.79
N ALA A 113 3.96 -10.00 6.92
CA ALA A 113 5.36 -10.31 6.65
C ALA A 113 6.11 -9.07 6.13
N TRP A 114 5.51 -8.33 5.20
CA TRP A 114 6.08 -7.08 4.69
C TRP A 114 6.21 -6.02 5.79
N GLY A 115 5.19 -5.84 6.63
CA GLY A 115 5.22 -4.87 7.73
C GLY A 115 6.30 -5.17 8.78
N LEU A 116 6.50 -6.45 9.10
CA LEU A 116 7.56 -6.87 10.04
C LEU A 116 8.97 -6.67 9.46
N ALA A 117 9.15 -6.92 8.16
CA ALA A 117 10.41 -6.71 7.47
C ALA A 117 10.73 -5.22 7.25
N ASN A 118 9.71 -4.36 7.13
CA ASN A 118 9.83 -2.96 6.75
C ASN A 118 9.15 -2.03 7.78
N ARG A 119 9.52 -2.13 9.07
CA ARG A 119 8.78 -1.46 10.16
C ARG A 119 8.72 0.07 10.03
N ALA A 120 9.81 0.71 9.59
CA ALA A 120 9.86 2.17 9.45
C ALA A 120 9.02 2.66 8.27
N GLU A 121 9.04 1.91 7.18
CA GLU A 121 8.21 2.12 5.99
C GLU A 121 6.73 1.87 6.30
N PHE A 122 6.43 0.80 7.05
CA PHE A 122 5.10 0.53 7.53
C PHE A 122 4.59 1.69 8.39
N ALA A 123 5.42 2.26 9.29
CA ALA A 123 5.04 3.45 10.05
C ALA A 123 4.76 4.68 9.15
N LEU A 124 5.46 4.84 8.02
CA LEU A 124 5.18 5.90 7.06
C LEU A 124 3.84 5.67 6.32
N LEU A 125 3.48 4.43 6.01
CA LEU A 125 2.21 4.11 5.33
C LEU A 125 1.01 4.08 6.28
N PHE A 126 1.20 3.61 7.52
CA PHE A 126 0.15 3.11 8.40
C PHE A 126 0.28 3.61 9.86
N GLY A 127 1.33 4.34 10.17
CA GLY A 127 1.57 4.92 11.49
C GLY A 127 0.72 6.16 11.78
N PRO A 128 1.04 6.91 12.85
CA PRO A 128 0.27 8.08 13.23
C PRO A 128 0.29 9.19 12.17
N ALA A 129 -0.73 10.05 12.20
CA ALA A 129 -0.87 11.20 11.30
C ALA A 129 0.36 12.13 11.30
N THR A 130 1.16 12.16 12.37
CA THR A 130 2.38 12.97 12.48
C THR A 130 3.54 12.43 11.64
N THR A 131 3.49 11.15 11.27
CA THR A 131 4.46 10.49 10.39
C THR A 131 3.95 10.32 8.97
N GLN A 132 2.64 10.53 8.75
CA GLN A 132 1.99 10.44 7.44
C GLN A 132 1.84 11.83 6.82
N THR A 133 1.96 11.88 5.50
CA THR A 133 1.33 12.96 4.73
C THR A 133 0.05 12.35 4.19
N PHE A 134 -1.13 12.87 4.57
CA PHE A 134 -2.38 12.43 3.97
C PHE A 134 -2.38 12.88 2.51
N PRO A 135 -2.24 11.96 1.55
CA PRO A 135 -2.07 12.35 0.17
C PRO A 135 -3.36 13.01 -0.33
N GLU A 136 -3.23 14.08 -1.11
CA GLU A 136 -4.39 14.71 -1.74
C GLU A 136 -5.10 13.69 -2.64
N ASP A 137 -6.42 13.81 -2.77
CA ASP A 137 -7.19 12.95 -3.67
C ASP A 137 -6.67 13.08 -5.10
N GLY A 138 -6.33 11.94 -5.72
CA GLY A 138 -5.73 11.90 -7.05
C GLY A 138 -4.20 12.01 -7.09
N SER A 139 -3.53 12.19 -5.96
CA SER A 139 -2.07 12.08 -5.87
C SER A 139 -1.56 10.67 -6.22
N PRO A 140 -0.28 10.52 -6.62
CA PRO A 140 0.31 9.20 -6.89
C PRO A 140 0.23 8.24 -5.70
N ALA A 141 0.40 8.73 -4.46
CA ALA A 141 0.29 7.89 -3.26
C ALA A 141 -1.15 7.46 -2.99
N SER A 142 -2.12 8.37 -3.12
CA SER A 142 -3.55 8.06 -3.00
C SER A 142 -3.97 7.00 -4.03
N GLU A 143 -3.49 7.12 -5.27
CA GLU A 143 -3.72 6.14 -6.33
C GLU A 143 -3.08 4.78 -6.05
N ALA A 144 -1.82 4.75 -5.58
CA ALA A 144 -1.14 3.51 -5.21
C ALA A 144 -1.84 2.82 -4.03
N GLY A 145 -2.25 3.58 -3.01
CA GLY A 145 -3.03 3.07 -1.88
C GLY A 145 -4.39 2.49 -2.31
N ARG A 146 -5.08 3.14 -3.25
CA ARG A 146 -6.32 2.59 -3.84
C ARG A 146 -6.09 1.27 -4.56
N ARG A 147 -5.00 1.13 -5.32
CA ARG A 147 -4.67 -0.13 -6.01
C ARG A 147 -4.40 -1.26 -5.01
N PHE A 148 -3.64 -0.98 -3.96
CA PHE A 148 -3.45 -1.92 -2.85
C PHE A 148 -4.79 -2.33 -2.21
N ALA A 149 -5.67 -1.37 -1.92
CA ALA A 149 -6.99 -1.66 -1.35
C ALA A 149 -7.89 -2.47 -2.31
N ALA A 150 -7.78 -2.25 -3.63
CA ALA A 150 -8.59 -2.91 -4.64
C ALA A 150 -8.40 -4.45 -4.65
N THR A 151 -7.22 -4.95 -4.30
CA THR A 151 -6.98 -6.40 -4.16
C THR A 151 -7.88 -7.03 -3.10
N PHE A 152 -7.98 -6.40 -1.92
CA PHE A 152 -8.84 -6.90 -0.83
C PHE A 152 -10.33 -6.70 -1.13
N VAL A 153 -10.69 -5.58 -1.77
CA VAL A 153 -12.06 -5.33 -2.25
C VAL A 153 -12.50 -6.44 -3.21
N ALA A 154 -11.66 -6.80 -4.19
CA ALA A 154 -11.99 -7.84 -5.15
C ALA A 154 -12.16 -9.23 -4.52
N LEU A 155 -11.34 -9.58 -3.52
CA LEU A 155 -11.49 -10.82 -2.75
C LEU A 155 -12.79 -10.81 -1.93
N PHE A 156 -13.08 -9.70 -1.26
CA PHE A 156 -14.29 -9.56 -0.45
C PHE A 156 -15.56 -9.61 -1.31
N ASP A 157 -15.55 -9.00 -2.48
CA ASP A 157 -16.66 -9.06 -3.45
C ASP A 157 -16.96 -10.50 -3.89
N ARG A 158 -15.93 -11.35 -4.06
CA ARG A 158 -16.14 -12.78 -4.34
C ARG A 158 -16.79 -13.50 -3.17
N LEU A 159 -16.35 -13.23 -1.94
CA LEU A 159 -16.97 -13.82 -0.74
C LEU A 159 -18.44 -13.44 -0.60
N ILE A 160 -18.81 -12.19 -0.91
CA ILE A 160 -20.21 -11.77 -0.99
C ILE A 160 -20.91 -12.54 -2.11
N ALA A 161 -20.29 -12.63 -3.29
CA ALA A 161 -20.91 -13.23 -4.45
C ALA A 161 -21.21 -14.73 -4.28
N GLU A 162 -20.39 -15.42 -3.49
CA GLU A 162 -20.52 -16.82 -3.10
C GLU A 162 -21.42 -17.02 -1.86
N GLY A 163 -21.89 -15.94 -1.22
CA GLY A 163 -22.77 -16.01 -0.04
C GLY A 163 -22.07 -16.59 1.20
N ARG A 164 -20.76 -16.33 1.37
CA ARG A 164 -19.92 -16.98 2.39
C ARG A 164 -20.18 -16.52 3.82
N PHE A 165 -20.74 -15.33 4.02
CA PHE A 165 -21.04 -14.79 5.33
C PHE A 165 -22.38 -14.06 5.36
N THR A 166 -22.98 -13.99 6.56
CA THR A 166 -24.23 -13.28 6.77
C THR A 166 -23.99 -11.78 6.75
N VAL A 167 -24.65 -11.10 5.83
CA VAL A 167 -24.70 -9.64 5.79
C VAL A 167 -25.85 -9.18 6.69
N PRO A 168 -25.60 -8.33 7.70
CA PRO A 168 -26.68 -7.79 8.53
C PRO A 168 -27.68 -7.00 7.66
N GLU A 169 -28.97 -7.37 7.73
CA GLU A 169 -30.06 -6.75 6.94
C GLU A 169 -30.32 -5.30 7.35
N GLU A 170 -30.33 -5.03 8.66
CA GLU A 170 -30.44 -3.69 9.21
C GLU A 170 -29.15 -3.33 9.94
N PRO A 171 -28.32 -2.42 9.39
CA PRO A 171 -27.23 -1.92 10.17
C PRO A 171 -27.83 -1.10 11.32
N GLU A 172 -27.65 -1.54 12.57
CA GLU A 172 -27.71 -0.66 13.75
C GLU A 172 -26.62 0.43 13.58
N ALA A 173 -26.90 1.40 12.73
CA ALA A 173 -25.99 2.46 12.32
C ALA A 173 -26.79 3.75 12.28
N SER A 174 -26.17 4.83 12.78
CA SER A 174 -26.74 6.14 12.64
C SER A 174 -26.83 6.54 11.16
N PRO A 175 -27.78 7.41 10.76
CA PRO A 175 -27.85 7.93 9.40
C PRO A 175 -26.53 8.55 8.92
N THR A 176 -25.79 9.19 9.84
CA THR A 176 -24.45 9.73 9.58
C THR A 176 -23.46 8.65 9.17
N LEU A 177 -23.43 7.52 9.88
CA LEU A 177 -22.54 6.41 9.54
C LEU A 177 -22.91 5.81 8.18
N CYS A 178 -24.21 5.63 7.90
CA CYS A 178 -24.66 5.15 6.59
C CYS A 178 -24.15 6.06 5.45
N ALA A 179 -24.34 7.38 5.55
CA ALA A 179 -23.86 8.34 4.54
C ALA A 179 -22.33 8.29 4.33
N GLN A 180 -21.56 8.09 5.41
CA GLN A 180 -20.11 7.94 5.33
C GLN A 180 -19.70 6.63 4.63
N LEU A 181 -20.37 5.52 4.93
CA LEU A 181 -20.10 4.23 4.30
C LEU A 181 -20.47 4.23 2.80
N GLU A 182 -21.56 4.91 2.42
CA GLU A 182 -21.90 5.13 1.02
C GLU A 182 -20.86 5.97 0.29
N ALA A 183 -20.30 7.00 0.95
CA ALA A 183 -19.21 7.79 0.37
C ALA A 183 -17.94 6.96 0.17
N PHE A 184 -17.60 6.12 1.14
CA PHE A 184 -16.49 5.17 1.04
C PHE A 184 -16.70 4.16 -0.10
N ALA A 185 -17.90 3.61 -0.26
CA ALA A 185 -18.26 2.71 -1.35
C ALA A 185 -18.03 3.36 -2.73
N ARG A 186 -18.48 4.61 -2.90
CA ARG A 186 -18.25 5.39 -4.13
C ARG A 186 -16.77 5.65 -4.40
N LEU A 187 -15.99 5.95 -3.36
CA LEU A 187 -14.56 6.27 -3.49
C LEU A 187 -13.72 5.04 -3.88
N THR A 188 -14.04 3.89 -3.31
CA THR A 188 -13.26 2.65 -3.48
C THR A 188 -13.72 1.80 -4.64
N GLY A 189 -14.87 2.12 -5.25
CA GLY A 189 -15.51 1.25 -6.23
C GLY A 189 -16.12 -0.01 -5.62
N PHE A 190 -16.12 -0.14 -4.29
CA PHE A 190 -16.86 -1.16 -3.55
C PHE A 190 -18.36 -0.86 -3.67
N GLY A 191 -18.95 -1.26 -4.78
CA GLY A 191 -20.28 -0.80 -5.19
C GLY A 191 -20.98 -1.77 -6.14
N GLY A 192 -22.31 -1.64 -6.19
CA GLY A 192 -23.20 -2.52 -6.96
C GLY A 192 -24.26 -3.16 -6.06
N ASP A 193 -25.12 -3.98 -6.64
CA ASP A 193 -26.30 -4.56 -5.96
C ASP A 193 -25.95 -5.41 -4.71
N ARG A 194 -24.68 -5.79 -4.55
CA ARG A 194 -24.18 -6.69 -3.50
C ARG A 194 -23.42 -5.98 -2.38
N ALA A 195 -22.98 -4.74 -2.58
CA ALA A 195 -22.17 -3.98 -1.62
C ALA A 195 -23.05 -3.17 -0.66
N SER A 196 -23.94 -3.85 0.09
CA SER A 196 -24.81 -3.19 1.05
C SER A 196 -24.02 -2.57 2.21
N ILE A 197 -24.62 -1.64 2.95
CA ILE A 197 -24.02 -1.05 4.16
C ILE A 197 -23.61 -2.12 5.17
N GLY A 198 -24.39 -3.20 5.29
CA GLY A 198 -24.04 -4.36 6.11
C GLY A 198 -22.74 -5.02 5.67
N ALA A 199 -22.54 -5.20 4.35
CA ALA A 199 -21.33 -5.80 3.80
C ALA A 199 -20.10 -4.92 4.02
N ILE A 200 -20.22 -3.60 3.82
CA ILE A 200 -19.14 -2.64 4.10
C ILE A 200 -18.75 -2.68 5.59
N ARG A 201 -19.73 -2.78 6.50
CA ARG A 201 -19.46 -2.91 7.94
C ARG A 201 -18.70 -4.19 8.28
N VAL A 202 -19.05 -5.32 7.66
CA VAL A 202 -18.30 -6.57 7.85
C VAL A 202 -16.87 -6.41 7.36
N MET A 203 -16.68 -5.85 6.16
CA MET A 203 -15.35 -5.59 5.60
C MET A 203 -14.51 -4.70 6.53
N LEU A 204 -15.07 -3.57 6.97
CA LEU A 204 -14.39 -2.64 7.88
C LEU A 204 -14.08 -3.28 9.23
N ARG A 205 -14.97 -4.09 9.79
CA ARG A 205 -14.72 -4.83 11.04
C ARG A 205 -13.52 -5.77 10.89
N CYS A 206 -13.48 -6.53 9.79
CA CYS A 206 -12.37 -7.43 9.49
C CYS A 206 -11.07 -6.65 9.29
N TRP A 207 -11.11 -5.55 8.52
CA TRP A 207 -9.96 -4.68 8.31
C TRP A 207 -9.43 -4.08 9.61
N VAL A 208 -10.29 -3.53 10.47
CA VAL A 208 -9.89 -2.93 11.75
C VAL A 208 -9.24 -3.95 12.67
N ARG A 209 -9.77 -5.17 12.77
CA ARG A 209 -9.18 -6.23 13.60
C ARG A 209 -7.83 -6.70 13.06
N PHE A 210 -7.76 -7.01 11.76
CA PHE A 210 -6.53 -7.41 11.09
C PHE A 210 -5.44 -6.33 11.20
N TYR A 211 -5.79 -5.10 10.83
CA TYR A 211 -4.88 -3.98 10.89
C TYR A 211 -4.45 -3.67 12.32
N GLY A 212 -5.36 -3.82 13.28
CA GLY A 212 -5.07 -3.68 14.71
C GLY A 212 -3.98 -4.64 15.16
N ILE A 213 -4.11 -5.94 14.88
CA ILE A 213 -3.11 -6.94 15.30
C ILE A 213 -1.76 -6.70 14.61
N VAL A 214 -1.75 -6.38 13.30
CA VAL A 214 -0.52 -6.09 12.56
C VAL A 214 0.16 -4.83 13.09
N CYS A 215 -0.56 -3.74 13.32
CA CYS A 215 0.00 -2.53 13.91
C CYS A 215 0.58 -2.76 15.30
N MET A 216 -0.16 -3.48 16.16
CA MET A 216 0.29 -3.77 17.52
C MET A 216 1.58 -4.61 17.53
N GLU A 217 1.73 -5.52 16.57
CA GLU A 217 2.94 -6.31 16.39
C GLU A 217 4.09 -5.49 15.79
N VAL A 218 3.85 -4.82 14.66
CA VAL A 218 4.87 -4.02 13.95
C VAL A 218 5.43 -2.91 14.84
N PHE A 219 4.56 -2.20 15.56
CA PHE A 219 4.94 -1.14 16.50
C PHE A 219 5.33 -1.68 17.89
N GLN A 220 5.39 -2.99 18.06
CA GLN A 220 5.89 -3.67 19.26
C GLN A 220 5.10 -3.29 20.54
N HIS A 221 3.84 -2.91 20.41
CA HIS A 221 2.98 -2.58 21.54
C HIS A 221 2.66 -3.82 22.40
N LEU A 222 2.80 -5.03 21.85
CA LEU A 222 2.52 -6.30 22.54
C LEU A 222 3.77 -7.08 22.95
N ALA A 223 4.96 -6.47 22.88
CA ALA A 223 6.21 -7.12 23.29
C ALA A 223 6.24 -7.58 24.76
N PHE A 224 5.34 -7.06 25.61
CA PHE A 224 5.18 -7.51 27.00
C PHE A 224 4.35 -8.80 27.15
N VAL A 225 3.60 -9.19 26.13
CA VAL A 225 2.70 -10.37 26.13
C VAL A 225 3.40 -11.60 25.55
N SER A 226 4.13 -11.43 24.44
CA SER A 226 4.84 -12.52 23.77
C SER A 226 6.00 -11.96 22.93
N ASP A 227 7.11 -12.69 22.93
CA ASP A 227 8.27 -12.40 22.04
C ASP A 227 7.99 -12.84 20.59
N ASP A 228 7.08 -13.81 20.40
CA ASP A 228 6.62 -14.28 19.10
C ASP A 228 5.10 -14.16 19.01
N MET A 229 4.65 -13.30 18.11
CA MET A 229 3.25 -12.96 17.89
C MET A 229 2.59 -13.82 16.80
N GLU A 230 3.32 -14.74 16.17
CA GLU A 230 2.81 -15.58 15.08
C GLU A 230 1.62 -16.43 15.52
N ALA A 231 1.71 -17.09 16.68
CA ALA A 231 0.62 -17.92 17.19
C ALA A 231 -0.66 -17.09 17.47
N LEU A 232 -0.51 -15.86 17.98
CA LEU A 232 -1.64 -14.97 18.25
C LEU A 232 -2.23 -14.41 16.95
N PHE A 233 -1.37 -13.97 16.02
CA PHE A 233 -1.81 -13.53 14.69
C PHE A 233 -2.59 -14.63 13.96
N GLU A 234 -2.11 -15.87 13.96
CA GLU A 234 -2.77 -17.00 13.31
C GLU A 234 -4.09 -17.39 14.01
N ALA A 235 -4.19 -17.20 15.33
CA ALA A 235 -5.44 -17.36 16.05
C ALA A 235 -6.48 -16.29 15.65
N GLU A 236 -6.08 -15.02 15.60
CA GLU A 236 -6.95 -13.92 15.15
C GLU A 236 -7.36 -14.07 13.68
N LEU A 237 -6.42 -14.49 12.81
CA LEU A 237 -6.69 -14.76 11.41
C LEU A 237 -7.69 -15.90 11.22
N ARG A 238 -7.59 -16.96 12.04
CA ARG A 238 -8.56 -18.06 12.05
C ARG A 238 -9.96 -17.60 12.45
N ASP A 239 -10.06 -16.70 13.43
CA ASP A 239 -11.34 -16.17 13.88
C ASP A 239 -11.95 -15.23 12.83
N LEU A 240 -11.13 -14.39 12.19
CA LEU A 240 -11.54 -13.58 11.04
C LEU A 240 -12.01 -14.45 9.86
N ALA A 241 -11.29 -15.53 9.54
CA ALA A 241 -11.66 -16.45 8.48
C ALA A 241 -13.03 -17.10 8.77
N ARG A 242 -13.27 -17.51 10.03
CA ARG A 242 -14.57 -18.06 10.45
C ARG A 242 -15.70 -17.04 10.24
N ASP A 243 -15.49 -15.79 10.64
CA ASP A 243 -16.48 -14.71 10.47
C ASP A 243 -16.83 -14.45 8.99
N LEU A 244 -15.92 -14.76 8.07
CA LEU A 244 -16.07 -14.57 6.62
C LEU A 244 -16.48 -15.84 5.87
N GLY A 245 -16.65 -16.97 6.56
CA GLY A 245 -16.89 -18.27 5.92
C GLY A 245 -15.73 -18.76 5.05
N VAL A 246 -14.50 -18.35 5.38
CA VAL A 246 -13.26 -18.73 4.71
C VAL A 246 -12.66 -19.96 5.39
N ALA A 247 -12.29 -20.98 4.61
CA ALA A 247 -11.64 -22.16 5.15
C ALA A 247 -10.21 -21.84 5.58
N TYR A 248 -9.98 -21.74 6.89
CA TYR A 248 -8.65 -21.48 7.43
C TYR A 248 -7.68 -22.64 7.12
N GLN A 249 -6.52 -22.31 6.59
CA GLN A 249 -5.39 -23.21 6.40
C GLN A 249 -4.18 -22.64 7.16
N ALA A 250 -3.52 -23.47 7.97
CA ALA A 250 -2.27 -23.09 8.62
C ALA A 250 -1.18 -22.76 7.56
N PRO A 251 -0.21 -21.89 7.88
CA PRO A 251 0.90 -21.57 6.99
C PRO A 251 1.78 -22.80 6.66
#